data_AF-A0A350M2T8-F1
#
_entry.id   AF-A0A350M2T8-F1
#
_cell.length_a   1.000
_cell.length_b   1.000
_cell.length_c   1.000
_cell.angle_alpha   90.00
_cell.angle_beta   90.00
_cell.angle_gamma   90.00
#
_symmetry.space_group_name_H-M   'P 1'
#
loop_
_entity.id
_entity.type
_entity.pdbx_description
1 polymer ?
#
loop_
_entity_poly.entity_id
_entity_poly.type
_entity_poly.pdbx_seq_one_letter_code
_entity_poly.pdbx_strand_id
1 'polypeptide(L)'
;MKKITLLISGLVFAAFTYTIEAQTYDVGVTGLPNVFTNMPVYPNVPMQIQYTRQNFGAAISNTVVDSFTMEIHVDQIKRQTFYRNMSTAFGVGASETTGGATNLNWGTLGISAGPVSVCAQTRIWKNGVMIDANTSNDQSCVVVNYSGDNNPFTYDMSISDVLISDIFTEFANGDTVEPSMFLDKVWFNLGNTDVNNGIPSGIEFNVMATMDGVSSGPYKGTLTNPLGPGGSAKYSIAGLSLPSGKTSFDVCIELVPVSDDINHNNDKSCSTFHVRDYTGISDVEEQDVTINYTNGRLFINMMDKAVSSVDLKVISISGQMVHSETFSSNGNDIHEVNLSKLNSGVYVAIVTNENGLTEKTRFVVE
;
A
#
# COMPACT_ATOMS: atom_id res chain seq x y z
N MET A 1 -38.06 63.41 62.53
CA MET A 1 -37.77 62.10 63.18
C MET A 1 -38.88 61.12 62.85
N LYS A 2 -38.52 59.85 62.64
CA LYS A 2 -39.34 58.67 62.26
C LYS A 2 -39.63 58.57 60.76
N LYS A 3 -39.41 57.45 60.07
CA LYS A 3 -38.63 56.21 60.29
C LYS A 3 -38.67 55.56 58.89
N ILE A 4 -37.54 55.44 58.19
CA ILE A 4 -37.47 54.68 56.93
C ILE A 4 -37.36 53.22 57.33
N THR A 5 -38.43 52.46 57.06
CA THR A 5 -38.43 51.01 57.16
C THR A 5 -37.79 50.47 55.88
N LEU A 6 -36.53 50.06 55.98
CA LEU A 6 -35.83 49.32 54.93
C LEU A 6 -36.37 47.88 54.94
N LEU A 7 -37.14 47.49 53.92
CA LEU A 7 -37.47 46.08 53.67
C LEU A 7 -36.30 45.47 52.88
N ILE A 8 -35.46 44.72 53.58
CA ILE A 8 -34.53 43.75 53.00
C ILE A 8 -35.30 42.44 52.90
N SER A 9 -35.64 42.02 51.68
CA SER A 9 -36.15 40.68 51.44
C SER A 9 -35.67 40.16 50.08
N GLY A 10 -34.52 39.47 50.13
CA GLY A 10 -34.36 38.18 49.47
C GLY A 10 -34.27 38.15 47.95
N LEU A 11 -33.26 38.78 47.35
CA LEU A 11 -32.72 38.30 46.08
C LEU A 11 -31.75 37.15 46.40
N VAL A 12 -32.26 35.92 46.41
CA VAL A 12 -31.41 34.74 46.25
C VAL A 12 -30.94 34.76 44.80
N PHE A 13 -29.79 35.41 44.56
CA PHE A 13 -28.97 35.08 43.42
C PHE A 13 -28.51 33.63 43.63
N ALA A 14 -29.23 32.68 43.07
CA ALA A 14 -28.60 31.44 42.64
C ALA A 14 -27.65 31.82 41.51
N ALA A 15 -26.47 32.30 41.88
CA ALA A 15 -25.33 32.26 40.99
C ALA A 15 -25.10 30.77 40.71
N PHE A 16 -25.69 30.27 39.61
CA PHE A 16 -25.03 29.22 38.87
C PHE A 16 -23.71 29.84 38.42
N THR A 17 -22.68 29.72 39.27
CA THR A 17 -21.33 29.61 38.78
C THR A 17 -21.29 28.33 37.97
N TYR A 18 -21.73 28.41 36.71
CA TYR A 18 -21.06 27.67 35.67
C TYR A 18 -19.65 28.25 35.65
N THR A 19 -18.79 27.71 36.50
CA THR A 19 -17.36 27.72 36.23
C THR A 19 -17.25 26.97 34.91
N ILE A 20 -17.32 27.71 33.79
CA ILE A 20 -16.76 27.24 32.55
C ILE A 20 -15.26 27.20 32.85
N GLU A 21 -14.81 26.07 33.42
CA GLU A 21 -13.41 25.72 33.34
C GLU A 21 -13.06 25.85 31.87
N ALA A 22 -12.14 26.77 31.56
CA ALA A 22 -11.55 26.91 30.25
C ALA A 22 -10.74 25.64 29.95
N GLN A 23 -11.43 24.53 29.68
CA GLN A 23 -10.91 23.46 28.87
C GLN A 23 -11.16 23.91 27.44
N THR A 24 -10.21 24.65 26.88
CA THR A 24 -10.24 25.05 25.48
C THR A 24 -10.00 23.80 24.64
N TYR A 25 -11.05 23.04 24.36
CA TYR A 25 -11.02 22.05 23.29
C TYR A 25 -10.77 22.82 22.00
N ASP A 26 -9.79 22.39 21.23
CA ASP A 26 -9.35 23.07 20.01
C ASP A 26 -8.91 21.98 19.04
N VAL A 27 -9.60 21.85 17.91
CA VAL A 27 -9.27 20.88 16.88
C VAL A 27 -9.17 21.61 15.56
N GLY A 28 -7.96 21.61 14.99
CA GLY A 28 -7.72 22.26 13.72
C GLY A 28 -7.46 21.26 12.59
N VAL A 29 -7.48 21.76 11.36
CA VAL A 29 -7.06 21.03 10.16
C VAL A 29 -5.64 21.46 9.82
N THR A 30 -4.70 20.52 9.87
CA THR A 30 -3.27 20.79 9.67
C THR A 30 -2.76 20.36 8.32
N GLY A 31 -3.56 19.59 7.58
CA GLY A 31 -3.21 19.19 6.23
C GLY A 31 -4.44 18.86 5.42
N LEU A 32 -4.46 19.37 4.20
CA LEU A 32 -5.29 18.86 3.13
C LEU A 32 -4.28 18.40 2.07
N PRO A 33 -3.82 17.13 2.09
CA PRO A 33 -2.82 16.66 1.13
C PRO A 33 -3.32 16.95 -0.27
N ASN A 34 -2.68 17.91 -0.93
CA ASN A 34 -3.00 18.24 -2.30
C ASN A 34 -2.39 17.13 -3.15
N VAL A 35 -3.17 16.09 -3.44
CA VAL A 35 -2.73 14.99 -4.31
C VAL A 35 -2.43 15.48 -5.74
N PHE A 36 -2.69 16.76 -6.05
CA PHE A 36 -2.76 17.29 -7.41
C PHE A 36 -2.30 18.75 -7.53
N THR A 37 -1.18 19.15 -6.91
CA THR A 37 -0.67 20.54 -7.04
C THR A 37 -0.51 21.02 -8.48
N ASN A 38 -0.55 20.12 -9.49
CA ASN A 38 -0.42 20.45 -10.91
C ASN A 38 -1.47 19.82 -11.85
N MET A 39 -2.54 19.18 -11.36
CA MET A 39 -3.50 18.49 -12.27
C MET A 39 -4.92 19.04 -12.17
N PRO A 40 -5.64 19.20 -13.30
CA PRO A 40 -7.04 19.60 -13.26
C PRO A 40 -7.95 18.51 -12.67
N VAL A 41 -9.08 18.92 -12.12
CA VAL A 41 -10.16 18.06 -11.62
C VAL A 41 -11.35 18.10 -12.58
N TYR A 42 -12.03 16.96 -12.77
CA TYR A 42 -13.01 16.78 -13.85
C TYR A 42 -14.41 16.44 -13.31
N PRO A 43 -15.49 16.83 -14.02
CA PRO A 43 -16.88 16.64 -13.60
C PRO A 43 -17.22 15.18 -13.25
N ASN A 44 -16.74 14.22 -14.04
CA ASN A 44 -17.13 12.80 -13.95
C ASN A 44 -16.10 11.93 -13.22
N VAL A 45 -15.03 12.53 -12.69
CA VAL A 45 -13.98 11.79 -11.98
C VAL A 45 -14.20 11.98 -10.47
N PRO A 46 -14.66 10.94 -9.75
CA PRO A 46 -14.88 11.04 -8.31
C PRO A 46 -13.55 11.24 -7.60
N MET A 47 -13.50 12.18 -6.66
CA MET A 47 -12.28 12.47 -5.90
C MET A 47 -12.44 12.19 -4.42
N GLN A 48 -11.50 11.42 -3.88
CA GLN A 48 -11.37 11.25 -2.44
C GLN A 48 -10.56 12.38 -1.83
N ILE A 49 -11.20 13.16 -0.96
CA ILE A 49 -10.52 14.19 -0.19
C ILE A 49 -9.97 13.56 1.09
N GLN A 50 -8.65 13.67 1.28
CA GLN A 50 -7.99 13.32 2.53
C GLN A 50 -7.71 14.58 3.32
N TYR A 51 -7.71 14.49 4.65
CA TYR A 51 -7.33 15.60 5.51
C TYR A 51 -6.68 15.07 6.79
N THR A 52 -5.88 15.92 7.41
CA THR A 52 -5.25 15.69 8.71
C THR A 52 -5.81 16.69 9.70
N ARG A 53 -6.30 16.19 10.82
CA ARG A 53 -6.76 16.98 11.95
C ARG A 53 -5.81 16.81 13.13
N GLN A 54 -5.70 17.85 13.95
CA GLN A 54 -4.87 17.84 15.15
C GLN A 54 -5.63 18.44 16.33
N ASN A 55 -5.50 17.81 17.51
CA ASN A 55 -5.99 18.37 18.76
C ASN A 55 -4.95 19.34 19.34
N PHE A 56 -5.27 20.63 19.34
CA PHE A 56 -4.47 21.69 19.96
C PHE A 56 -4.90 21.99 21.40
N GLY A 57 -6.06 21.49 21.80
CA GLY A 57 -6.67 21.73 23.09
C GLY A 57 -6.50 20.60 24.10
N ALA A 58 -7.41 20.57 25.07
CA ALA A 58 -7.49 19.49 26.05
C ALA A 58 -7.83 18.14 25.40
N ALA A 59 -7.45 17.03 26.05
CA ALA A 59 -7.82 15.70 25.59
C ALA A 59 -9.35 15.56 25.49
N ILE A 60 -9.83 15.03 24.38
CA ILE A 60 -11.26 14.89 24.11
C ILE A 60 -11.66 13.44 24.34
N SER A 61 -12.45 13.16 25.38
CA SER A 61 -13.01 11.83 25.60
C SER A 61 -14.29 11.62 24.79
N ASN A 62 -14.64 10.36 24.53
CA ASN A 62 -15.91 9.96 23.90
C ASN A 62 -17.17 10.29 24.72
N THR A 63 -17.02 10.83 25.93
CA THR A 63 -18.12 11.28 26.81
C THR A 63 -18.29 12.80 26.84
N VAL A 64 -17.34 13.55 26.25
CA VAL A 64 -17.32 15.02 26.28
C VAL A 64 -17.94 15.64 25.03
N VAL A 65 -17.80 14.98 23.89
CA VAL A 65 -18.25 15.46 22.57
C VAL A 65 -19.28 14.48 22.00
N ASP A 66 -20.40 15.00 21.51
CA ASP A 66 -21.44 14.19 20.88
C ASP A 66 -21.05 13.80 19.46
N SER A 67 -20.43 14.72 18.73
CA SER A 67 -19.97 14.46 17.37
C SER A 67 -18.84 15.38 16.93
N PHE A 68 -18.02 14.85 16.03
CA PHE A 68 -17.10 15.62 15.20
C PHE A 68 -17.73 15.76 13.83
N THR A 69 -17.81 17.00 13.35
CA THR A 69 -18.18 17.23 11.97
C THR A 69 -16.97 17.63 11.16
N MET A 70 -16.86 17.06 9.96
CA MET A 70 -16.03 17.63 8.91
C MET A 70 -16.95 18.20 7.83
N GLU A 71 -16.65 19.40 7.37
CA GLU A 71 -17.34 20.04 6.25
C GLU A 71 -16.36 20.29 5.09
N ILE A 72 -16.76 19.91 3.88
CA ILE A 72 -16.05 20.28 2.65
C ILE A 72 -16.75 21.47 2.04
N HIS A 73 -15.97 22.51 1.79
CA HIS A 73 -16.39 23.73 1.12
C HIS A 73 -15.67 23.84 -0.21
N VAL A 74 -16.42 24.17 -1.26
CA VAL A 74 -15.90 24.45 -2.60
C VAL A 74 -16.34 25.87 -2.95
N ASP A 75 -15.36 26.77 -3.15
CA ASP A 75 -15.55 28.22 -3.27
C ASP A 75 -16.43 28.78 -2.14
N GLN A 76 -16.10 28.41 -0.90
CA GLN A 76 -16.82 28.80 0.32
C GLN A 76 -18.26 28.28 0.44
N ILE A 77 -18.74 27.50 -0.53
CA ILE A 77 -20.05 26.86 -0.45
C ILE A 77 -19.87 25.49 0.16
N LYS A 78 -20.55 25.23 1.28
CA LYS A 78 -20.59 23.90 1.89
C LYS A 78 -21.21 22.89 0.92
N ARG A 79 -20.45 21.88 0.55
CA ARG A 79 -20.88 20.81 -0.37
C ARG A 79 -21.17 19.51 0.35
N GLN A 80 -20.47 19.23 1.44
CA GLN A 80 -20.61 17.97 2.15
C GLN A 80 -20.37 18.13 3.64
N THR A 81 -21.02 17.29 4.44
CA THR A 81 -20.83 17.19 5.89
C THR A 81 -20.71 15.73 6.29
N PHE A 82 -19.75 15.42 7.14
CA PHE A 82 -19.52 14.08 7.68
C PHE A 82 -19.60 14.13 9.18
N TYR A 83 -20.31 13.17 9.74
CA TYR A 83 -20.37 12.94 11.16
C TYR A 83 -19.45 11.77 11.49
N ARG A 84 -18.52 11.98 12.42
CA ARG A 84 -17.77 10.88 13.02
C ARG A 84 -18.09 10.78 14.50
N ASN A 85 -18.43 9.57 14.89
CA ASN A 85 -18.47 9.15 16.29
C ASN A 85 -17.03 8.91 16.75
N MET A 86 -16.66 9.40 17.94
CA MET A 86 -15.39 9.04 18.54
C MET A 86 -15.47 7.64 19.16
N SER A 87 -14.79 6.68 18.54
CA SER A 87 -14.60 5.35 19.13
C SER A 87 -13.50 5.33 20.20
N THR A 88 -12.55 6.28 20.15
CA THR A 88 -11.42 6.41 21.07
C THR A 88 -11.23 7.86 21.49
N ALA A 89 -10.60 8.10 22.64
CA ALA A 89 -10.28 9.44 23.10
C ALA A 89 -9.22 10.09 22.21
N PHE A 90 -9.43 11.36 21.83
CA PHE A 90 -8.49 12.14 21.02
C PHE A 90 -7.54 12.90 21.94
N GLY A 91 -6.34 12.35 22.15
CA GLY A 91 -5.35 12.88 23.09
C GLY A 91 -4.83 14.28 22.74
N VAL A 92 -4.21 14.96 23.70
CA VAL A 92 -3.57 16.26 23.49
C VAL A 92 -2.45 16.14 22.46
N GLY A 93 -2.42 17.02 21.47
CA GLY A 93 -1.40 17.02 20.40
C GLY A 93 -1.53 15.86 19.42
N ALA A 94 -2.51 14.97 19.59
CA ALA A 94 -2.72 13.86 18.69
C ALA A 94 -3.12 14.38 17.31
N SER A 95 -2.59 13.72 16.28
CA SER A 95 -2.95 13.98 14.88
C SER A 95 -3.56 12.73 14.28
N GLU A 96 -4.57 12.91 13.44
CA GLU A 96 -5.21 11.83 12.69
C GLU A 96 -5.34 12.26 11.25
N THR A 97 -4.68 11.54 10.35
CA THR A 97 -4.95 11.61 8.91
C THR A 97 -6.08 10.66 8.61
N THR A 98 -7.20 11.21 8.15
CA THR A 98 -8.34 10.42 7.71
C THR A 98 -8.34 10.34 6.19
N GLY A 99 -8.09 9.15 5.66
CA GLY A 99 -8.28 8.82 4.25
C GLY A 99 -9.70 8.32 3.97
N GLY A 100 -10.24 8.66 2.79
CA GLY A 100 -11.35 7.91 2.17
C GLY A 100 -12.76 8.17 2.69
N ALA A 101 -13.07 9.34 3.27
CA ALA A 101 -14.42 9.53 3.81
C ALA A 101 -15.50 9.62 2.71
N THR A 102 -15.25 10.30 1.58
CA THR A 102 -16.20 10.36 0.45
C THR A 102 -15.62 10.87 -0.86
N ASN A 103 -16.26 10.44 -1.94
CA ASN A 103 -16.08 10.96 -3.28
C ASN A 103 -16.85 12.28 -3.44
N LEU A 104 -16.16 13.36 -3.79
CA LEU A 104 -16.79 14.58 -4.27
C LEU A 104 -17.13 14.41 -5.76
N ASN A 105 -18.42 14.55 -6.12
CA ASN A 105 -18.86 14.54 -7.50
C ASN A 105 -18.84 15.98 -8.04
N TRP A 106 -17.81 16.32 -8.79
CA TRP A 106 -17.57 17.68 -9.27
C TRP A 106 -18.62 18.16 -10.27
N GLY A 107 -19.18 17.26 -11.08
CA GLY A 107 -20.15 17.60 -12.13
C GLY A 107 -21.48 18.11 -11.60
N THR A 108 -21.81 17.84 -10.32
CA THR A 108 -23.05 18.31 -9.70
C THR A 108 -22.89 19.60 -8.91
N LEU A 109 -21.66 20.14 -8.80
CA LEU A 109 -21.38 21.31 -7.95
C LEU A 109 -21.78 22.65 -8.60
N GLY A 110 -21.99 22.67 -9.92
CA GLY A 110 -22.36 23.88 -10.66
C GLY A 110 -21.27 24.96 -10.60
N ILE A 111 -20.00 24.55 -10.57
CA ILE A 111 -18.84 25.46 -10.56
C ILE A 111 -18.34 25.69 -11.99
N SER A 112 -17.66 26.82 -12.22
CA SER A 112 -17.08 27.15 -13.53
C SER A 112 -15.65 26.65 -13.65
N ALA A 113 -15.20 26.36 -14.88
CA ALA A 113 -13.81 25.98 -15.15
C ALA A 113 -12.82 27.06 -14.66
N GLY A 114 -11.67 26.62 -14.17
CA GLY A 114 -10.61 27.46 -13.62
C GLY A 114 -10.23 27.10 -12.18
N PRO A 115 -9.44 27.95 -11.51
CA PRO A 115 -9.00 27.71 -10.13
C PRO A 115 -10.20 27.78 -9.17
N VAL A 116 -10.32 26.75 -8.34
CA VAL A 116 -11.38 26.54 -7.36
C VAL A 116 -10.76 26.30 -6.00
N SER A 117 -11.29 26.97 -4.97
CA SER A 117 -10.81 26.81 -3.59
C SER A 117 -11.53 25.66 -2.91
N VAL A 118 -10.80 24.63 -2.50
CA VAL A 118 -11.33 23.50 -1.73
C VAL A 118 -10.84 23.62 -0.31
N CYS A 119 -11.75 23.67 0.65
CA CYS A 119 -11.42 23.77 2.05
C CYS A 119 -12.04 22.62 2.85
N ALA A 120 -11.26 22.01 3.72
CA ALA A 120 -11.78 21.18 4.79
C ALA A 120 -11.90 22.04 6.05
N GLN A 121 -13.04 21.95 6.70
CA GLN A 121 -13.30 22.56 7.99
C GLN A 121 -13.69 21.49 9.00
N THR A 122 -13.14 21.54 10.21
CA THR A 122 -13.58 20.68 11.31
C THR A 122 -14.37 21.48 12.34
N ARG A 123 -15.30 20.82 13.05
CA ARG A 123 -16.03 21.40 14.19
C ARG A 123 -16.33 20.31 15.21
N ILE A 124 -16.27 20.69 16.48
CA ILE A 124 -16.62 19.82 17.62
C ILE A 124 -17.92 20.29 18.29
N TRP A 125 -18.82 19.35 18.55
CA TRP A 125 -20.17 19.64 19.04
C TRP A 125 -20.49 18.94 20.36
N LYS A 126 -21.12 19.67 21.29
CA LYS A 126 -21.69 19.13 22.53
C LYS A 126 -23.06 19.75 22.78
N ASN A 127 -24.06 18.91 22.97
CA ASN A 127 -25.47 19.27 23.12
C ASN A 127 -25.96 20.25 22.03
N GLY A 128 -25.50 20.05 20.79
CA GLY A 128 -25.83 20.92 19.65
C GLY A 128 -25.11 22.29 19.65
N VAL A 129 -24.19 22.54 20.57
CA VAL A 129 -23.37 23.76 20.64
C VAL A 129 -21.95 23.45 20.18
N MET A 130 -21.38 24.31 19.34
CA MET A 130 -19.96 24.23 18.97
C MET A 130 -19.13 24.57 20.20
N ILE A 131 -18.20 23.69 20.56
CA ILE A 131 -17.31 23.88 21.74
C ILE A 131 -15.84 24.07 21.35
N ASP A 132 -15.59 24.36 20.06
CA ASP A 132 -14.27 24.68 19.57
C ASP A 132 -13.85 26.08 20.00
N ALA A 133 -12.73 26.17 20.71
CA ALA A 133 -12.28 27.41 21.32
C ALA A 133 -11.59 28.34 20.33
N ASN A 134 -11.02 27.81 19.25
CA ASN A 134 -10.19 28.58 18.33
C ASN A 134 -10.56 28.30 16.88
N THR A 135 -11.45 29.11 16.32
CA THR A 135 -11.92 28.88 14.95
C THR A 135 -10.90 29.23 13.85
N SER A 136 -9.70 29.72 14.20
CA SER A 136 -8.70 30.17 13.22
C SER A 136 -7.90 29.04 12.57
N ASN A 137 -7.84 27.87 13.20
CA ASN A 137 -7.15 26.68 12.70
C ASN A 137 -8.13 25.59 12.24
N ASP A 138 -9.44 25.78 12.41
CA ASP A 138 -10.48 24.83 11.99
C ASP A 138 -10.47 24.52 10.50
N GLN A 139 -9.87 25.39 9.67
CA GLN A 139 -9.98 25.33 8.22
C GLN A 139 -8.63 25.36 7.53
N SER A 140 -8.44 24.46 6.57
CA SER A 140 -7.32 24.46 5.64
C SER A 140 -7.84 24.37 4.21
N CYS A 141 -7.26 25.16 3.31
CA CYS A 141 -7.67 25.25 1.92
C CYS A 141 -6.53 24.91 0.95
N VAL A 142 -6.89 24.34 -0.19
CA VAL A 142 -6.01 24.19 -1.35
C VAL A 142 -6.73 24.72 -2.58
N VAL A 143 -5.96 25.20 -3.57
CA VAL A 143 -6.51 25.55 -4.88
C VAL A 143 -6.33 24.34 -5.80
N VAL A 144 -7.42 23.95 -6.44
CA VAL A 144 -7.43 22.95 -7.52
C VAL A 144 -7.89 23.62 -8.80
N ASN A 145 -7.44 23.16 -9.96
CA ASN A 145 -7.91 23.70 -11.24
C ASN A 145 -9.07 22.83 -11.76
N TYR A 146 -10.30 23.31 -11.84
CA TYR A 146 -11.42 22.55 -12.40
C TYR A 146 -11.52 22.75 -13.91
N SER A 147 -11.64 21.67 -14.70
CA SER A 147 -11.65 21.78 -16.16
C SER A 147 -13.00 22.16 -16.76
N GLY A 148 -14.12 21.90 -16.06
CA GLY A 148 -15.48 22.06 -16.62
C GLY A 148 -15.87 21.09 -17.74
N ASP A 149 -14.89 20.63 -18.54
CA ASP A 149 -15.07 19.64 -19.58
C ASP A 149 -15.21 18.22 -19.00
N ASN A 150 -16.03 17.37 -19.63
CA ASN A 150 -15.95 15.93 -19.39
C ASN A 150 -14.52 15.47 -19.70
N ASN A 151 -13.95 14.63 -18.82
CA ASN A 151 -12.55 14.19 -18.88
C ASN A 151 -12.06 14.01 -20.35
N PRO A 152 -11.21 14.91 -20.88
CA PRO A 152 -10.69 14.83 -22.23
C PRO A 152 -9.38 14.02 -22.28
N PHE A 153 -8.90 13.53 -21.13
CA PHE A 153 -7.66 12.78 -21.09
C PHE A 153 -7.86 11.45 -21.79
N THR A 154 -7.27 11.37 -22.98
CA THR A 154 -6.65 10.14 -23.41
C THR A 154 -5.45 9.90 -22.50
N TYR A 155 -5.46 8.83 -21.71
CA TYR A 155 -4.29 8.43 -20.93
C TYR A 155 -3.51 7.39 -21.74
N ASP A 156 -2.22 7.23 -21.44
CA ASP A 156 -1.43 6.11 -21.98
C ASP A 156 -1.12 5.18 -20.79
N MET A 157 -1.91 4.12 -20.63
CA MET A 157 -1.72 3.15 -19.55
C MET A 157 -0.80 2.04 -20.02
N SER A 158 0.00 1.50 -19.11
CA SER A 158 0.88 0.38 -19.43
C SER A 158 0.80 -0.71 -18.38
N ILE A 159 1.11 -1.94 -18.79
CA ILE A 159 1.32 -3.05 -17.86
C ILE A 159 2.80 -3.43 -17.87
N SER A 160 3.36 -3.66 -16.68
CA SER A 160 4.75 -4.09 -16.50
C SER A 160 4.88 -5.03 -15.29
N ASP A 161 6.06 -5.66 -15.17
CA ASP A 161 6.48 -6.44 -14.00
C ASP A 161 5.46 -7.49 -13.52
N VAL A 162 5.06 -8.39 -14.41
CA VAL A 162 4.18 -9.52 -14.06
C VAL A 162 4.98 -10.50 -13.18
N LEU A 163 4.51 -10.73 -11.95
CA LEU A 163 5.18 -11.54 -10.94
C LEU A 163 4.17 -12.47 -10.27
N ILE A 164 4.57 -13.68 -9.86
CA ILE A 164 3.73 -14.57 -9.04
C ILE A 164 4.27 -14.59 -7.61
N SER A 165 3.38 -14.56 -6.60
CA SER A 165 3.83 -14.64 -5.21
C SER A 165 4.00 -16.06 -4.70
N ASP A 166 3.10 -16.99 -5.04
CA ASP A 166 3.15 -18.39 -4.59
C ASP A 166 2.33 -19.33 -5.52
N ILE A 167 2.75 -20.61 -5.58
CA ILE A 167 2.02 -21.71 -6.23
C ILE A 167 1.50 -22.63 -5.12
N PHE A 168 0.19 -22.85 -5.04
CA PHE A 168 -0.40 -23.80 -4.11
C PHE A 168 -0.90 -25.05 -4.82
N THR A 169 -0.58 -26.20 -4.25
CA THR A 169 -1.22 -27.49 -4.54
C THR A 169 -2.34 -27.70 -3.54
N GLU A 170 -3.59 -27.73 -4.01
CA GLU A 170 -4.69 -28.20 -3.17
C GLU A 170 -4.86 -29.71 -3.41
N PHE A 171 -4.51 -30.50 -2.40
CA PHE A 171 -4.82 -31.92 -2.40
C PHE A 171 -6.30 -32.07 -2.02
N ALA A 172 -7.14 -32.44 -2.98
CA ALA A 172 -8.51 -32.83 -2.68
C ALA A 172 -8.47 -34.01 -1.70
N ASN A 173 -9.06 -33.84 -0.52
CA ASN A 173 -9.11 -34.87 0.52
C ASN A 173 -9.69 -36.17 -0.03
N GLY A 174 -8.84 -37.18 -0.24
CA GLY A 174 -9.24 -38.59 -0.24
C GLY A 174 -9.56 -39.26 -1.58
N ASP A 175 -9.48 -38.57 -2.72
CA ASP A 175 -9.66 -39.22 -4.02
C ASP A 175 -8.40 -39.11 -4.89
N THR A 176 -8.16 -40.13 -5.72
CA THR A 176 -7.06 -40.29 -6.70
C THR A 176 -7.08 -39.26 -7.84
N VAL A 177 -7.58 -38.06 -7.59
CA VAL A 177 -7.63 -36.95 -8.56
C VAL A 177 -6.29 -36.22 -8.50
N GLU A 178 -5.67 -36.00 -9.66
CA GLU A 178 -4.44 -35.23 -9.76
C GLU A 178 -4.56 -33.90 -8.99
N PRO A 179 -3.55 -33.49 -8.21
CA PRO A 179 -3.59 -32.25 -7.46
C PRO A 179 -3.79 -31.07 -8.41
N SER A 180 -4.86 -30.31 -8.19
CA SER A 180 -5.09 -29.06 -8.90
C SER A 180 -4.15 -28.00 -8.34
N MET A 181 -3.26 -27.48 -9.19
CA MET A 181 -2.38 -26.38 -8.85
C MET A 181 -3.05 -25.04 -9.19
N PHE A 182 -2.98 -24.09 -8.27
CA PHE A 182 -3.48 -22.73 -8.47
C PHE A 182 -2.39 -21.71 -8.18
N LEU A 183 -2.38 -20.62 -8.94
CA LEU A 183 -1.65 -19.41 -8.59
C LEU A 183 -2.46 -18.65 -7.55
N ASP A 184 -1.85 -18.35 -6.40
CA ASP A 184 -2.50 -17.51 -5.38
C ASP A 184 -2.76 -16.11 -5.92
N LYS A 185 -1.67 -15.44 -6.31
CA LYS A 185 -1.71 -14.09 -6.84
C LYS A 185 -0.69 -13.90 -7.95
N VAL A 186 -1.17 -13.31 -9.03
CA VAL A 186 -0.36 -12.70 -10.08
C VAL A 186 -0.37 -11.20 -9.85
N TRP A 187 0.79 -10.65 -9.50
CA TRP A 187 1.05 -9.24 -9.35
C TRP A 187 1.45 -8.61 -10.68
N PHE A 188 1.10 -7.36 -10.89
CA PHE A 188 1.53 -6.55 -12.02
C PHE A 188 1.57 -5.07 -11.62
N ASN A 189 2.33 -4.28 -12.37
CA ASN A 189 2.38 -2.83 -12.25
C ASN A 189 1.52 -2.21 -13.36
N LEU A 190 0.53 -1.41 -12.96
CA LEU A 190 -0.19 -0.49 -13.85
C LEU A 190 0.57 0.84 -13.85
N GLY A 191 1.10 1.24 -15.00
CA GLY A 191 1.86 2.47 -15.19
C GLY A 191 1.09 3.52 -15.98
N ASN A 192 1.43 4.78 -15.76
CA ASN A 192 1.08 5.90 -16.62
C ASN A 192 2.30 6.29 -17.45
N THR A 193 2.24 6.08 -18.76
CA THR A 193 3.34 6.44 -19.67
C THR A 193 3.12 7.77 -20.38
N ASP A 194 1.96 8.42 -20.17
CA ASP A 194 1.77 9.80 -20.58
C ASP A 194 2.75 10.69 -19.80
N VAL A 195 3.58 11.42 -20.55
CA VAL A 195 4.63 12.29 -20.01
C VAL A 195 4.10 13.64 -19.54
N ASN A 196 2.86 13.99 -19.92
CA ASN A 196 2.26 15.29 -19.68
C ASN A 196 1.08 15.22 -18.70
N ASN A 197 0.30 14.13 -18.74
CA ASN A 197 -0.92 13.99 -17.96
C ASN A 197 -0.78 12.88 -16.91
N GLY A 198 -1.37 13.08 -15.73
CA GLY A 198 -1.53 12.01 -14.75
C GLY A 198 -2.90 11.36 -14.81
N ILE A 199 -2.98 10.11 -14.35
CA ILE A 199 -4.23 9.35 -14.24
C ILE A 199 -4.81 9.59 -12.85
N PRO A 200 -6.05 10.12 -12.73
CA PRO A 200 -6.65 10.38 -11.45
C PRO A 200 -7.06 9.07 -10.75
N SER A 201 -7.16 9.12 -9.42
CA SER A 201 -7.80 8.04 -8.65
C SER A 201 -9.27 7.88 -9.04
N GLY A 202 -9.82 6.69 -8.85
CA GLY A 202 -11.22 6.36 -9.12
C GLY A 202 -11.47 5.84 -10.54
N ILE A 203 -10.47 5.87 -11.42
CA ILE A 203 -10.56 5.27 -12.76
C ILE A 203 -10.71 3.76 -12.62
N GLU A 204 -11.77 3.21 -13.21
CA GLU A 204 -11.95 1.78 -13.37
C GLU A 204 -11.16 1.28 -14.57
N PHE A 205 -10.49 0.15 -14.41
CA PHE A 205 -9.77 -0.52 -15.48
C PHE A 205 -10.12 -2.00 -15.48
N ASN A 206 -9.98 -2.63 -16.65
CA ASN A 206 -10.18 -4.06 -16.81
C ASN A 206 -8.89 -4.67 -17.35
N VAL A 207 -8.49 -5.80 -16.79
CA VAL A 207 -7.38 -6.59 -17.32
C VAL A 207 -7.83 -8.00 -17.65
N MET A 208 -7.24 -8.57 -18.70
CA MET A 208 -7.29 -9.99 -19.00
C MET A 208 -5.96 -10.62 -18.60
N ALA A 209 -6.04 -11.75 -17.93
CA ALA A 209 -4.88 -12.61 -17.71
C ALA A 209 -4.93 -13.74 -18.75
N THR A 210 -3.83 -14.01 -19.42
CA THR A 210 -3.71 -15.16 -20.33
C THR A 210 -2.58 -16.04 -19.82
N MET A 211 -2.87 -17.32 -19.59
CA MET A 211 -1.87 -18.33 -19.24
C MET A 211 -1.77 -19.34 -20.38
N ASP A 212 -0.61 -19.43 -21.02
CA ASP A 212 -0.38 -20.31 -22.19
C ASP A 212 -1.47 -20.22 -23.27
N GLY A 213 -1.93 -19.00 -23.54
CA GLY A 213 -2.99 -18.74 -24.52
C GLY A 213 -4.42 -18.93 -24.01
N VAL A 214 -4.62 -19.49 -22.81
CA VAL A 214 -5.94 -19.59 -22.17
C VAL A 214 -6.22 -18.31 -21.39
N SER A 215 -7.27 -17.59 -21.78
CA SER A 215 -7.64 -16.33 -21.14
C SER A 215 -8.57 -16.54 -19.94
N SER A 216 -8.33 -15.75 -18.91
CA SER A 216 -9.15 -15.62 -17.70
C SER A 216 -9.45 -14.15 -17.43
N GLY A 217 -10.67 -13.84 -16.99
CA GLY A 217 -11.15 -12.48 -16.79
C GLY A 217 -12.37 -12.11 -17.67
N PRO A 218 -12.72 -10.81 -17.77
CA PRO A 218 -11.95 -9.66 -17.31
C PRO A 218 -11.98 -9.46 -15.79
N TYR A 219 -10.85 -9.00 -15.25
CA TYR A 219 -10.72 -8.60 -13.86
C TYR A 219 -10.84 -7.09 -13.74
N LYS A 220 -11.77 -6.64 -12.89
CA LYS A 220 -12.01 -5.22 -12.62
C LYS A 220 -11.09 -4.72 -11.52
N GLY A 221 -10.45 -3.58 -11.75
CA GLY A 221 -9.71 -2.83 -10.77
C GLY A 221 -10.15 -1.37 -10.74
N THR A 222 -9.83 -0.68 -9.64
CA THR A 222 -10.01 0.77 -9.52
C THR A 222 -8.72 1.38 -9.02
N LEU A 223 -8.28 2.45 -9.68
CA LEU A 223 -7.08 3.17 -9.30
C LEU A 223 -7.31 3.90 -7.96
N THR A 224 -6.74 3.41 -6.86
CA THR A 224 -7.02 3.97 -5.52
C THR A 224 -6.30 5.28 -5.26
N ASN A 225 -5.08 5.43 -5.77
CA ASN A 225 -4.26 6.63 -5.69
C ASN A 225 -3.95 7.13 -7.11
N PRO A 226 -3.88 8.45 -7.34
CA PRO A 226 -3.54 8.95 -8.66
C PRO A 226 -2.12 8.55 -9.09
N LEU A 227 -1.93 8.38 -10.40
CA LEU A 227 -0.62 8.19 -11.03
C LEU A 227 -0.19 9.49 -11.70
N GLY A 228 0.90 10.10 -11.23
CA GLY A 228 1.53 11.18 -11.97
C GLY A 228 2.14 10.71 -13.30
N PRO A 229 2.65 11.60 -14.16
CA PRO A 229 3.42 11.24 -15.34
C PRO A 229 4.58 10.29 -14.99
N GLY A 230 4.66 9.12 -15.65
CA GLY A 230 5.65 8.08 -15.37
C GLY A 230 5.41 7.28 -14.08
N GLY A 231 4.33 7.55 -13.33
CA GLY A 231 4.02 6.85 -12.09
C GLY A 231 3.48 5.44 -12.32
N SER A 232 3.61 4.56 -11.32
CA SER A 232 3.03 3.21 -11.35
C SER A 232 2.37 2.82 -10.02
N ALA A 233 1.40 1.91 -10.09
CA ALA A 233 0.76 1.28 -8.94
C ALA A 233 0.70 -0.24 -9.14
N LYS A 234 0.91 -0.96 -8.04
CA LYS A 234 0.94 -2.42 -8.03
C LYS A 234 -0.44 -3.01 -7.74
N TYR A 235 -0.85 -3.99 -8.53
CA TYR A 235 -2.12 -4.71 -8.43
C TYR A 235 -1.92 -6.22 -8.46
N SER A 236 -2.93 -6.98 -8.04
CA SER A 236 -2.92 -8.43 -8.09
C SER A 236 -4.23 -9.03 -8.58
N ILE A 237 -4.14 -10.13 -9.30
CA ILE A 237 -5.24 -11.01 -9.68
C ILE A 237 -5.07 -12.33 -8.92
N ALA A 238 -6.16 -12.90 -8.40
CA ALA A 238 -6.15 -14.18 -7.70
C ALA A 238 -6.97 -15.25 -8.42
N GLY A 239 -6.73 -16.51 -8.07
CA GLY A 239 -7.56 -17.65 -8.50
C GLY A 239 -7.34 -18.04 -9.96
N LEU A 240 -6.11 -17.97 -10.43
CA LEU A 240 -5.73 -18.41 -11.78
C LEU A 240 -5.32 -19.88 -11.73
N SER A 241 -6.07 -20.74 -12.44
CA SER A 241 -5.80 -22.19 -12.51
C SER A 241 -4.60 -22.50 -13.39
N LEU A 242 -3.63 -23.25 -12.87
CA LEU A 242 -2.47 -23.63 -13.66
C LEU A 242 -2.84 -24.68 -14.72
N PRO A 243 -2.27 -24.60 -15.93
CA PRO A 243 -2.34 -25.71 -16.88
C PRO A 243 -1.74 -26.97 -16.25
N SER A 244 -2.47 -28.08 -16.22
CA SER A 244 -1.95 -29.33 -15.68
C SER A 244 -0.79 -29.87 -16.51
N GLY A 245 0.18 -30.51 -15.83
CA GLY A 245 1.29 -31.23 -16.47
C GLY A 245 2.34 -30.36 -17.15
N LYS A 246 2.43 -29.07 -16.84
CA LYS A 246 3.46 -28.16 -17.39
C LYS A 246 4.46 -27.71 -16.34
N THR A 247 5.74 -27.88 -16.66
CA THR A 247 6.89 -27.38 -15.88
C THR A 247 7.27 -25.94 -16.21
N SER A 248 6.68 -25.38 -17.26
CA SER A 248 6.85 -23.98 -17.68
C SER A 248 5.57 -23.47 -18.31
N PHE A 249 5.19 -22.24 -17.99
CA PHE A 249 4.01 -21.58 -18.54
C PHE A 249 4.25 -20.07 -18.62
N ASP A 250 3.65 -19.43 -19.62
CA ASP A 250 3.67 -17.97 -19.78
C ASP A 250 2.42 -17.37 -19.15
N VAL A 251 2.60 -16.31 -18.35
CA VAL A 251 1.50 -15.48 -17.86
C VAL A 251 1.63 -14.11 -18.50
N CYS A 252 0.61 -13.72 -19.25
CA CYS A 252 0.46 -12.39 -19.81
C CYS A 252 -0.68 -11.66 -19.12
N ILE A 253 -0.46 -10.40 -18.74
CA ILE A 253 -1.52 -9.49 -18.31
C ILE A 253 -1.67 -8.43 -19.40
N GLU A 254 -2.91 -8.19 -19.82
CA GLU A 254 -3.27 -7.26 -20.89
C GLU A 254 -4.39 -6.35 -20.42
N LEU A 255 -4.26 -5.04 -20.61
CA LEU A 255 -5.37 -4.10 -20.45
C LEU A 255 -6.44 -4.39 -21.51
N VAL A 256 -7.67 -4.57 -21.08
CA VAL A 256 -8.80 -4.64 -22.01
C VAL A 256 -9.04 -3.21 -22.49
N PRO A 257 -9.19 -2.99 -23.82
CA PRO A 257 -9.25 -1.64 -24.38
C PRO A 257 -10.19 -0.74 -23.60
N VAL A 258 -9.61 0.27 -22.96
CA VAL A 258 -10.32 1.38 -22.38
C VAL A 258 -10.42 2.41 -23.51
N SER A 259 -11.61 2.95 -23.77
CA SER A 259 -11.85 3.84 -24.94
C SER A 259 -10.91 5.05 -25.01
N ASP A 260 -10.26 5.35 -23.88
CA ASP A 260 -9.46 6.54 -23.65
C ASP A 260 -7.96 6.19 -23.56
N ASP A 261 -7.55 4.95 -23.84
CA ASP A 261 -6.13 4.58 -23.95
C ASP A 261 -5.61 4.84 -25.38
N ILE A 262 -4.60 5.70 -25.51
CA ILE A 262 -4.07 6.10 -26.82
C ILE A 262 -3.04 5.15 -27.42
N ASN A 263 -2.44 4.27 -26.63
CA ASN A 263 -1.30 3.48 -27.09
C ASN A 263 -1.38 2.03 -26.63
N HIS A 264 -2.11 1.22 -27.38
CA HIS A 264 -2.29 -0.19 -27.04
C HIS A 264 -1.03 -1.09 -27.14
N ASN A 265 0.15 -0.54 -27.47
CA ASN A 265 1.37 -1.33 -27.63
C ASN A 265 2.05 -1.70 -26.30
N ASN A 266 1.75 -0.98 -25.22
CA ASN A 266 2.29 -1.21 -23.87
C ASN A 266 1.23 -1.75 -22.89
N ASP A 267 0.02 -2.03 -23.38
CA ASP A 267 -1.09 -2.61 -22.62
C ASP A 267 -0.81 -4.03 -22.12
N LYS A 268 0.21 -4.70 -22.68
CA LYS A 268 0.50 -6.11 -22.43
C LYS A 268 1.92 -6.33 -21.94
N SER A 269 2.03 -7.08 -20.85
CA SER A 269 3.32 -7.64 -20.39
C SER A 269 3.17 -9.13 -20.14
N CYS A 270 4.21 -9.88 -20.50
CA CYS A 270 4.28 -11.33 -20.31
C CYS A 270 5.51 -11.70 -19.49
N SER A 271 5.40 -12.77 -18.71
CA SER A 271 6.51 -13.37 -17.99
C SER A 271 6.37 -14.89 -17.99
N THR A 272 7.48 -15.58 -18.20
CA THR A 272 7.55 -17.04 -18.18
C THR A 272 7.88 -17.49 -16.77
N PHE A 273 7.12 -18.46 -16.27
CA PHE A 273 7.31 -19.05 -14.96
C PHE A 273 7.59 -20.55 -15.10
N HIS A 274 8.43 -21.05 -14.20
CA HIS A 274 8.77 -22.46 -14.13
C HIS A 274 8.20 -23.05 -12.84
N VAL A 275 7.34 -24.05 -12.97
CA VAL A 275 6.93 -24.88 -11.82
C VAL A 275 8.07 -25.85 -11.55
N ARG A 276 8.60 -25.84 -10.33
CA ARG A 276 9.37 -26.98 -9.85
C ARG A 276 8.38 -28.02 -9.34
N ASP A 277 8.30 -29.13 -10.06
CA ASP A 277 7.56 -30.31 -9.63
C ASP A 277 8.32 -30.97 -8.47
N TYR A 278 7.92 -30.64 -7.23
CA TYR A 278 8.34 -31.40 -6.05
C TYR A 278 7.52 -32.70 -6.01
N THR A 279 7.97 -33.71 -6.74
CA THR A 279 7.20 -34.95 -6.96
C THR A 279 7.61 -36.10 -6.04
N GLY A 280 8.52 -35.87 -5.08
CA GLY A 280 8.97 -36.89 -4.14
C GLY A 280 8.91 -36.48 -2.67
N ILE A 281 8.70 -37.46 -1.78
CA ILE A 281 8.99 -37.35 -0.33
C ILE A 281 10.46 -36.95 -0.09
N SER A 282 11.35 -37.19 -1.08
CA SER A 282 12.73 -36.71 -1.09
C SER A 282 12.88 -35.19 -1.09
N ASP A 283 11.82 -34.45 -1.44
CA ASP A 283 11.88 -33.00 -1.63
C ASP A 283 11.30 -32.24 -0.43
N VAL A 284 10.73 -32.95 0.55
CA VAL A 284 10.23 -32.38 1.83
C VAL A 284 11.34 -32.36 2.90
N GLU A 285 12.52 -32.94 2.61
CA GLU A 285 13.71 -32.91 3.48
C GLU A 285 14.68 -31.77 3.14
N GLU A 286 14.28 -30.78 2.33
CA GLU A 286 15.17 -29.78 1.71
C GLU A 286 15.68 -28.67 2.67
N GLN A 287 16.45 -29.06 3.69
CA GLN A 287 17.64 -28.31 4.13
C GLN A 287 18.86 -29.24 4.19
N ASP A 288 19.11 -30.00 3.13
CA ASP A 288 20.30 -30.86 3.02
C ASP A 288 21.62 -30.07 3.07
N VAL A 289 21.60 -28.76 2.83
CA VAL A 289 22.81 -27.92 2.85
C VAL A 289 22.54 -26.63 3.61
N THR A 290 23.31 -26.38 4.67
CA THR A 290 23.31 -25.07 5.35
C THR A 290 24.69 -24.43 5.27
N ILE A 291 24.74 -23.16 4.92
CA ILE A 291 25.98 -22.39 4.76
C ILE A 291 26.00 -21.30 5.83
N ASN A 292 27.02 -21.31 6.68
CA ASN A 292 27.21 -20.30 7.73
C ASN A 292 28.60 -19.68 7.63
N TYR A 293 28.71 -18.36 7.79
CA TYR A 293 30.00 -17.68 7.84
C TYR A 293 30.21 -17.04 9.21
N THR A 294 31.32 -17.36 9.86
CA THR A 294 31.70 -16.74 11.14
C THR A 294 33.21 -16.80 11.35
N ASN A 295 33.79 -15.76 11.96
CA ASN A 295 35.21 -15.69 12.33
C ASN A 295 36.18 -16.01 11.18
N GLY A 296 35.93 -15.49 9.97
CA GLY A 296 36.80 -15.72 8.81
C GLY A 296 36.67 -17.12 8.20
N ARG A 297 35.66 -17.91 8.58
CA ARG A 297 35.45 -19.28 8.14
C ARG A 297 34.05 -19.48 7.59
N LEU A 298 33.95 -20.20 6.48
CA LEU A 298 32.71 -20.66 5.89
C LEU A 298 32.49 -22.12 6.29
N PHE A 299 31.34 -22.42 6.85
CA PHE A 299 30.93 -23.76 7.27
C PHE A 299 29.79 -24.21 6.36
N ILE A 300 29.97 -25.36 5.70
CA ILE A 300 29.00 -25.96 4.81
C ILE A 300 28.61 -27.29 5.46
N ASN A 301 27.42 -27.33 6.04
CA ASN A 301 26.89 -28.53 6.67
C ASN A 301 25.96 -29.23 5.67
N MET A 302 26.35 -30.45 5.28
CA MET A 302 25.60 -31.30 4.38
C MET A 302 24.84 -32.33 5.22
N MET A 303 23.54 -32.16 5.42
CA MET A 303 22.72 -33.07 6.22
C MET A 303 22.27 -34.30 5.41
N ASP A 304 22.16 -35.43 6.09
CA ASP A 304 21.42 -36.64 5.71
C ASP A 304 21.86 -37.47 4.49
N LYS A 305 22.68 -36.95 3.55
CA LYS A 305 23.09 -37.73 2.36
C LYS A 305 24.56 -37.60 1.97
N ALA A 306 25.21 -38.74 1.76
CA ALA A 306 26.51 -38.80 1.14
C ALA A 306 26.45 -38.33 -0.32
N VAL A 307 27.35 -37.44 -0.70
CA VAL A 307 27.51 -36.92 -2.07
C VAL A 307 28.97 -37.04 -2.49
N SER A 308 29.20 -37.59 -3.68
CA SER A 308 30.55 -37.89 -4.16
C SER A 308 31.27 -36.64 -4.69
N SER A 309 30.52 -35.61 -5.07
CA SER A 309 31.08 -34.34 -5.54
C SER A 309 30.19 -33.14 -5.17
N VAL A 310 30.83 -32.10 -4.64
CA VAL A 310 30.26 -30.81 -4.26
C VAL A 310 31.19 -29.70 -4.71
N ASP A 311 30.72 -28.84 -5.59
CA ASP A 311 31.44 -27.66 -6.08
C ASP A 311 31.10 -26.45 -5.22
N LEU A 312 32.10 -25.90 -4.54
CA LEU A 312 32.01 -24.60 -3.87
C LEU A 312 32.62 -23.52 -4.75
N LYS A 313 31.91 -22.39 -4.87
CA LYS A 313 32.42 -21.15 -5.45
C LYS A 313 32.12 -19.99 -4.52
N VAL A 314 33.11 -19.16 -4.23
CA VAL A 314 32.94 -17.89 -3.53
C VAL A 314 33.25 -16.76 -4.49
N ILE A 315 32.27 -15.87 -4.67
CA ILE A 315 32.32 -14.77 -5.63
C ILE A 315 32.14 -13.46 -4.87
N SER A 316 33.00 -12.48 -5.13
CA SER A 316 32.84 -11.11 -4.63
C SER A 316 31.67 -10.40 -5.31
N ILE A 317 31.17 -9.31 -4.71
CA ILE A 317 30.07 -8.52 -5.29
C ILE A 317 30.39 -7.91 -6.67
N SER A 318 31.68 -7.77 -7.01
CA SER A 318 32.12 -7.33 -8.35
C SER A 318 32.09 -8.45 -9.40
N GLY A 319 31.69 -9.67 -9.03
CA GLY A 319 31.65 -10.84 -9.90
C GLY A 319 32.99 -11.60 -9.99
N GLN A 320 34.04 -11.17 -9.30
CA GLN A 320 35.30 -11.88 -9.28
C GLN A 320 35.21 -13.12 -8.36
N MET A 321 35.54 -14.30 -8.90
CA MET A 321 35.70 -15.53 -8.13
C MET A 321 36.95 -15.44 -7.26
N VAL A 322 36.79 -15.59 -5.95
CA VAL A 322 37.87 -15.46 -4.95
C VAL A 322 38.26 -16.79 -4.30
N HIS A 323 37.38 -17.80 -4.38
CA HIS A 323 37.67 -19.16 -3.98
C HIS A 323 36.85 -20.14 -4.81
N SER A 324 37.41 -21.30 -5.12
CA SER A 324 36.69 -22.41 -5.73
C SER A 324 37.36 -23.72 -5.35
N GLU A 325 36.56 -24.71 -4.98
CA GLU A 325 37.03 -26.06 -4.69
C GLU A 325 35.92 -27.07 -4.97
N THR A 326 36.32 -28.35 -5.06
CA THR A 326 35.40 -29.48 -5.14
C THR A 326 35.74 -30.45 -4.03
N PHE A 327 34.74 -30.91 -3.28
CA PHE A 327 34.90 -31.86 -2.17
C PHE A 327 33.79 -32.91 -2.17
N SER A 328 33.96 -33.97 -1.39
CA SER A 328 32.95 -35.01 -1.15
C SER A 328 32.43 -34.92 0.29
N SER A 329 31.18 -35.29 0.54
CA SER A 329 30.61 -35.39 1.89
C SER A 329 30.02 -36.78 2.10
N ASN A 330 30.17 -37.35 3.29
CA ASN A 330 29.57 -38.65 3.63
C ASN A 330 28.15 -38.51 4.23
N GLY A 331 27.61 -37.30 4.28
CA GLY A 331 26.35 -36.98 4.94
C GLY A 331 26.55 -36.75 6.43
N ASN A 332 25.94 -35.68 6.96
CA ASN A 332 26.15 -35.14 8.31
C ASN A 332 27.59 -34.63 8.59
N ASP A 333 28.33 -34.29 7.53
CA ASP A 333 29.66 -33.70 7.62
C ASP A 333 29.58 -32.17 7.52
N ILE A 334 30.44 -31.49 8.29
CA ILE A 334 30.67 -30.04 8.17
C ILE A 334 31.99 -29.83 7.45
N HIS A 335 31.92 -29.25 6.25
CA HIS A 335 33.09 -28.82 5.50
C HIS A 335 33.44 -27.37 5.85
N GLU A 336 34.70 -27.12 6.19
CA GLU A 336 35.17 -25.80 6.63
C GLU A 336 36.15 -25.20 5.62
N VAL A 337 35.91 -23.94 5.24
CA VAL A 337 36.78 -23.17 4.36
C VAL A 337 37.27 -21.92 5.07
N ASN A 338 38.59 -21.78 5.17
CA ASN A 338 39.20 -20.60 5.76
C ASN A 338 39.30 -19.47 4.73
N LEU A 339 38.52 -18.42 4.94
CA LEU A 339 38.43 -17.22 4.11
C LEU A 339 38.99 -15.96 4.81
N SER A 340 39.71 -16.12 5.92
CA SER A 340 40.27 -15.01 6.73
C SER A 340 41.26 -14.11 5.99
N LYS A 341 41.74 -14.51 4.81
CA LYS A 341 42.65 -13.72 3.97
C LYS A 341 41.93 -12.90 2.89
N LEU A 342 40.60 -12.99 2.80
CA LEU A 342 39.83 -12.14 1.89
C LEU A 342 39.85 -10.70 2.40
N ASN A 343 39.82 -9.75 1.46
CA ASN A 343 39.63 -8.34 1.81
C ASN A 343 38.22 -8.13 2.37
N SER A 344 38.04 -7.08 3.19
CA SER A 344 36.71 -6.70 3.66
C SER A 344 35.76 -6.42 2.50
N GLY A 345 34.55 -6.95 2.56
CA GLY A 345 33.60 -6.85 1.45
C GLY A 345 32.42 -7.83 1.52
N VAL A 346 31.55 -7.74 0.53
CA VAL A 346 30.38 -8.62 0.38
C VAL A 346 30.69 -9.74 -0.60
N TYR A 347 30.35 -10.97 -0.21
CA TYR A 347 30.60 -12.18 -0.98
C TYR A 347 29.35 -13.06 -1.05
N VAL A 348 29.31 -13.92 -2.06
CA VAL A 348 28.29 -14.95 -2.26
C VAL A 348 29.00 -16.30 -2.34
N ALA A 349 28.67 -17.21 -1.42
CA ALA A 349 29.01 -18.62 -1.54
C ALA A 349 27.92 -19.34 -2.33
N ILE A 350 28.33 -20.18 -3.27
CA ILE A 350 27.47 -21.03 -4.10
C ILE A 350 27.99 -22.44 -3.95
N VAL A 351 27.15 -23.35 -3.47
CA VAL A 351 27.46 -24.77 -3.32
C VAL A 351 26.56 -25.53 -4.28
N THR A 352 27.15 -26.32 -5.18
CA THR A 352 26.41 -27.17 -6.13
C THR A 352 26.84 -28.61 -5.96
N ASN A 353 25.93 -29.53 -5.66
CA ASN A 353 26.27 -30.95 -5.59
C ASN A 353 26.10 -31.67 -6.95
N GLU A 354 26.56 -32.91 -7.01
CA GLU A 354 26.44 -33.78 -8.19
C GLU A 354 24.99 -34.04 -8.66
N ASN A 355 24.00 -33.85 -7.77
CA ASN A 355 22.58 -33.97 -8.10
C ASN A 355 22.00 -32.67 -8.69
N GLY A 356 22.80 -31.62 -8.82
CA GLY A 356 22.39 -30.30 -9.32
C GLY A 356 21.75 -29.40 -8.28
N LEU A 357 21.60 -29.85 -7.02
CA LEU A 357 21.12 -28.99 -5.92
C LEU A 357 22.13 -27.87 -5.72
N THR A 358 21.63 -26.64 -5.71
CA THR A 358 22.45 -25.43 -5.60
C THR A 358 21.95 -24.55 -4.48
N GLU A 359 22.76 -24.39 -3.44
CA GLU A 359 22.50 -23.51 -2.30
C GLU A 359 23.39 -22.27 -2.36
N LYS A 360 22.85 -21.11 -1.96
CA LYS A 360 23.55 -19.83 -2.04
C LYS A 360 23.36 -19.01 -0.78
N THR A 361 24.45 -18.48 -0.25
CA THR A 361 24.39 -17.58 0.90
C THR A 361 25.30 -16.37 0.69
N ARG A 362 24.76 -15.19 1.03
CA ARG A 362 25.50 -13.93 1.07
C ARG A 362 26.10 -13.74 2.45
N PHE A 363 27.36 -13.34 2.52
CA PHE A 363 28.04 -13.00 3.78
C PHE A 363 28.94 -11.77 3.62
N VAL A 364 29.34 -11.20 4.76
CA VAL A 364 30.22 -10.03 4.84
C VAL A 364 31.51 -10.44 5.53
N VAL A 365 32.64 -10.14 4.88
CA VAL A 365 33.98 -10.20 5.48
C VAL A 365 34.26 -8.81 6.04
N GLU A 366 34.52 -8.72 7.34
CA GLU A 366 34.86 -7.47 8.03
C GLU A 366 36.37 -7.20 8.02
#